data_AF-A0A832FS87-F1
#
_entry.id   AF-A0A832FS87-F1
#
_cell.length_a   1.000
_cell.length_b   1.000
_cell.length_c   1.000
_cell.angle_alpha   90.00
_cell.angle_beta   90.00
_cell.angle_gamma   90.00
#
_symmetry.space_group_name_H-M   'P 1'
#
loop_
_entity.id
_entity.type
_entity.pdbx_description
1 polymer ?
#
loop_
_entity_poly.entity_id
_entity_poly.type
_entity_poly.pdbx_seq_one_letter_code
_entity_poly.pdbx_strand_id
1 'polypeptide(L)'
;VFKNNYDFGRAFFVYNYGVVDSDDKGIAILANQEFNPREIAILNEKPKNPLPLQKGVKERIEFKKLESNKVEMEVENDGNALLIYSENWYPAWKAYIDGNKVELLRAYNTLRAVFVPAGKHKVEFRYESDTLRLGIILFWIGFGALIIALGYEFWSAKLKVRRDR
;
A
#
# COMPACT_ATOMS: atom_id res chain seq x y z
N VAL A 1 -19.43 8.66 -23.64
CA VAL A 1 -18.57 8.51 -22.44
C VAL A 1 -18.66 9.81 -21.67
N PHE A 2 -19.31 9.83 -20.51
CA PHE A 2 -19.34 11.01 -19.65
C PHE A 2 -17.93 11.25 -19.10
N LYS A 3 -17.29 12.35 -19.49
CA LYS A 3 -16.03 12.80 -18.88
C LYS A 3 -16.41 13.60 -17.64
N ASN A 4 -16.27 13.00 -16.46
CA ASN A 4 -16.43 13.72 -15.22
C ASN A 4 -15.21 14.64 -15.04
N ASN A 5 -15.40 15.95 -15.21
CA ASN A 5 -14.31 16.93 -15.09
C ASN A 5 -13.82 17.10 -13.62
N TYR A 6 -14.45 16.41 -12.67
CA TYR A 6 -14.03 16.34 -11.26
C TYR A 6 -13.32 15.03 -10.90
N ASP A 7 -12.98 14.18 -11.87
CA ASP A 7 -12.20 12.97 -11.60
C ASP A 7 -10.76 13.37 -11.21
N PHE A 8 -10.41 13.12 -9.94
CA PHE A 8 -9.04 13.26 -9.42
C PHE A 8 -8.08 12.22 -10.02
N GLY A 9 -8.62 11.26 -10.77
CA GLY A 9 -7.90 10.10 -11.23
C GLY A 9 -7.59 9.16 -10.07
N ARG A 10 -6.96 8.05 -10.43
CA ARG A 10 -6.50 7.07 -9.43
C ARG A 10 -5.34 7.59 -8.59
N ALA A 11 -4.57 8.57 -9.07
CA ALA A 11 -3.47 9.18 -8.35
C ALA A 11 -3.24 10.62 -8.81
N PHE A 12 -2.77 11.48 -7.91
CA PHE A 12 -2.49 12.90 -8.18
C PHE A 12 -1.43 13.44 -7.24
N PHE A 13 -0.79 14.55 -7.63
CA PHE A 13 0.19 15.25 -6.80
C PHE A 13 -0.45 16.38 -5.99
N VAL A 14 0.08 16.61 -4.79
CA VAL A 14 -0.26 17.73 -3.91
C VAL A 14 1.04 18.36 -3.39
N TYR A 15 1.01 19.68 -3.22
CA TYR A 15 2.20 20.49 -2.91
C TYR A 15 2.11 21.22 -1.57
N ASN A 16 1.07 20.95 -0.79
CA ASN A 16 0.89 21.44 0.56
C ASN A 16 0.25 20.32 1.41
N TYR A 17 0.53 20.30 2.70
CA TYR A 17 -0.12 19.36 3.61
C TYR A 17 -0.31 19.94 5.01
N GLY A 18 -1.40 19.55 5.65
CA GLY A 18 -1.64 19.68 7.08
C GLY A 18 -1.56 18.31 7.75
N VAL A 19 -1.34 18.30 9.06
CA VAL A 19 -1.37 17.08 9.88
C VAL A 19 -2.48 17.23 10.91
N VAL A 20 -3.33 16.21 11.05
CA VAL A 20 -4.36 16.15 12.10
C VAL A 20 -3.95 15.18 13.20
N ASP A 21 -4.41 15.45 14.41
CA ASP A 21 -4.13 14.64 15.59
C ASP A 21 -5.17 13.52 15.83
N SER A 22 -6.25 13.50 15.05
CA SER A 22 -7.35 12.55 15.20
C SER A 22 -8.13 12.39 13.89
N ASP A 23 -8.68 11.20 13.68
CA ASP A 23 -9.46 10.87 12.49
C ASP A 23 -10.76 11.70 12.43
N ASP A 24 -11.38 11.99 13.57
CA ASP A 24 -12.60 12.82 13.64
C ASP A 24 -12.36 14.25 13.12
N LYS A 25 -11.23 14.87 13.48
CA LYS A 25 -10.86 16.19 12.94
C LYS A 25 -10.55 16.13 11.46
N GLY A 26 -9.89 15.06 11.00
CA GLY A 26 -9.68 14.81 9.58
C GLY A 26 -10.99 14.77 8.80
N ILE A 27 -11.98 14.01 9.29
CA ILE A 27 -13.32 13.92 8.67
C ILE A 27 -14.02 15.28 8.69
N ALA A 28 -13.95 16.01 9.81
CA ALA A 28 -14.58 17.33 9.92
C ALA A 28 -14.01 18.33 8.90
N ILE A 29 -12.69 18.32 8.66
CA ILE A 29 -12.05 19.15 7.63
C ILE A 29 -12.50 18.72 6.23
N LEU A 30 -12.51 17.41 5.96
CA LEU A 30 -12.93 16.86 4.67
C LEU A 30 -14.41 17.13 4.34
N ALA A 31 -15.26 17.26 5.36
CA ALA A 31 -16.68 17.55 5.21
C ALA A 31 -16.98 19.04 4.91
N ASN A 32 -15.99 19.92 5.04
CA ASN A 32 -16.15 21.34 4.73
C ASN A 32 -16.26 21.55 3.21
N GLN A 33 -17.28 22.28 2.76
CA GLN A 33 -17.51 22.56 1.34
C GLN A 33 -16.42 23.41 0.69
N GLU A 34 -15.67 24.19 1.48
CA GLU A 34 -14.55 25.01 0.99
C GLU A 34 -13.24 24.20 0.85
N PHE A 35 -13.21 22.97 1.34
CA PHE A 35 -12.00 22.15 1.32
C PHE A 35 -11.68 21.60 -0.07
N ASN A 36 -10.48 21.89 -0.59
CA ASN A 36 -10.00 21.36 -1.86
C ASN A 36 -8.87 20.33 -1.68
N PRO A 37 -9.12 19.02 -1.92
CA PRO A 37 -8.10 17.97 -1.78
C PRO A 37 -6.99 18.02 -2.84
N ARG A 38 -7.05 18.91 -3.85
CA ARG A 38 -5.92 19.13 -4.78
C ARG A 38 -4.92 20.16 -4.26
N GLU A 39 -5.33 21.01 -3.33
CA GLU A 39 -4.49 22.09 -2.84
C GLU A 39 -3.73 21.69 -1.59
N ILE A 40 -4.40 21.03 -0.65
CA ILE A 40 -3.80 20.63 0.63
C ILE A 40 -4.17 19.20 1.01
N ALA A 41 -3.14 18.40 1.28
CA ALA A 41 -3.31 17.05 1.80
C ALA A 41 -3.47 17.06 3.32
N ILE A 42 -4.40 16.28 3.85
CA ILE A 42 -4.55 16.10 5.29
C ILE A 42 -3.94 14.77 5.67
N LEU A 43 -2.80 14.80 6.37
CA LEU A 43 -2.13 13.61 6.85
C LEU A 43 -2.60 13.26 8.27
N ASN A 44 -2.80 11.97 8.52
CA ASN A 44 -3.24 11.48 9.82
C ASN A 44 -2.08 11.27 10.81
N GLU A 45 -0.83 11.36 10.33
CA GLU A 45 0.37 11.16 11.12
C GLU A 45 1.45 12.16 10.71
N LYS A 46 2.27 12.59 11.66
CA LYS A 46 3.41 13.46 11.36
C LYS A 46 4.46 12.68 10.57
N PRO A 47 4.82 13.12 9.34
CA PRO A 47 5.81 12.41 8.55
C PRO A 47 7.18 12.47 9.21
N LYS A 48 7.93 11.37 9.14
CA LYS A 48 9.26 11.27 9.76
C LYS A 48 10.30 12.03 8.94
N ASN A 49 10.23 11.89 7.61
CA ASN A 49 11.18 12.48 6.67
C ASN A 49 10.41 13.26 5.57
N PRO A 50 9.80 14.41 5.89
CA PRO A 50 9.11 15.20 4.89
C PRO A 50 10.08 15.81 3.87
N LEU A 51 9.63 15.91 2.62
CA LEU A 51 10.34 16.69 1.60
C LEU A 51 9.84 18.15 1.61
N PRO A 52 10.70 19.14 1.31
CA PRO A 52 10.25 20.50 1.06
C PRO A 52 9.45 20.51 -0.25
N LEU A 53 8.12 20.62 -0.13
CA LEU A 53 7.22 20.55 -1.27
C LEU A 53 7.36 21.80 -2.15
N GLN A 54 7.38 21.57 -3.46
CA GLN A 54 7.49 22.63 -4.46
C GLN A 54 6.67 22.24 -5.68
N LYS A 55 5.76 23.12 -6.11
CA LYS A 55 4.95 22.88 -7.30
C LYS A 55 5.80 22.93 -8.56
N GLY A 56 5.81 21.84 -9.32
CA GLY A 56 6.43 21.75 -10.63
C GLY A 56 5.55 22.36 -11.73
N VAL A 57 6.11 22.51 -12.93
CA VAL A 57 5.36 22.91 -14.13
C VAL A 57 4.87 21.68 -14.89
N LYS A 58 5.71 20.65 -14.96
CA LYS A 58 5.39 19.37 -15.59
C LYS A 58 5.03 18.34 -14.52
N GLU A 59 3.91 17.67 -14.74
CA GLU A 59 3.44 16.55 -13.92
C GLU A 59 2.92 15.45 -14.83
N ARG A 60 3.35 14.21 -14.58
CA ARG A 60 2.85 13.03 -15.29
C ARG A 60 2.82 11.84 -14.36
N ILE A 61 1.73 11.07 -14.42
CA ILE A 61 1.58 9.81 -13.72
C ILE A 61 1.10 8.78 -14.75
N GLU A 62 1.80 7.65 -14.84
CA GLU A 62 1.45 6.55 -15.71
C GLU A 62 1.45 5.25 -14.92
N PHE A 63 0.30 4.57 -14.89
CA PHE A 63 0.20 3.26 -14.26
C PHE A 63 0.78 2.19 -15.20
N LYS A 64 1.80 1.47 -14.74
CA LYS A 64 2.39 0.33 -15.46
C LYS A 64 1.78 -1.00 -15.04
N LYS A 65 1.40 -1.13 -13.77
CA LYS A 65 0.81 -2.35 -13.22
C LYS A 65 -0.26 -2.05 -12.17
N LEU A 66 -1.37 -2.78 -12.24
CA LEU A 66 -2.51 -2.66 -11.33
C LEU A 66 -3.00 -4.07 -10.96
N GLU A 67 -2.42 -4.62 -9.91
CA GLU A 67 -2.80 -5.91 -9.31
C GLU A 67 -3.31 -5.70 -7.89
N SER A 68 -4.04 -6.68 -7.36
CA SER A 68 -4.66 -6.57 -6.04
C SER A 68 -3.64 -6.42 -4.90
N ASN A 69 -2.43 -6.98 -5.06
CA ASN A 69 -1.35 -6.94 -4.07
C ASN A 69 -0.14 -6.08 -4.50
N LYS A 70 -0.16 -5.53 -5.72
CA LYS A 70 0.94 -4.71 -6.24
C LYS A 70 0.44 -3.67 -7.23
N VAL A 71 0.87 -2.42 -7.02
CA VAL A 71 0.66 -1.31 -7.96
C VAL A 71 2.01 -0.72 -8.31
N GLU A 72 2.20 -0.42 -9.60
CA GLU A 72 3.41 0.18 -10.13
C GLU A 72 3.06 1.37 -11.03
N MET A 73 3.68 2.50 -10.74
CA MET A 73 3.52 3.75 -11.47
C MET A 73 4.87 4.31 -11.86
N GLU A 74 4.97 4.83 -13.08
CA GLU A 74 6.01 5.78 -13.46
C GLU A 74 5.47 7.18 -13.28
N VAL A 75 6.23 8.00 -12.55
CA VAL A 75 5.85 9.37 -12.26
C VAL A 75 6.97 10.31 -12.68
N GLU A 76 6.60 11.48 -13.18
CA GLU A 76 7.53 12.56 -13.55
C GLU A 76 6.98 13.87 -13.01
N ASN A 77 7.80 14.59 -12.24
CA ASN A 77 7.43 15.89 -11.71
C ASN A 77 8.67 16.76 -11.50
N ASP A 78 8.63 18.03 -11.88
CA ASP A 78 9.77 18.95 -11.76
C ASP A 78 9.99 19.48 -10.33
N GLY A 79 9.06 19.21 -9.41
CA GLY A 79 9.16 19.61 -8.00
C GLY A 79 8.85 18.47 -7.04
N ASN A 80 9.34 18.59 -5.79
CA ASN A 80 9.01 17.62 -4.75
C ASN A 80 7.50 17.68 -4.46
N ALA A 81 6.84 16.52 -4.47
CA ALA A 81 5.41 16.42 -4.25
C ALA A 81 5.06 15.36 -3.21
N LEU A 82 3.85 15.49 -2.68
CA LEU A 82 3.15 14.37 -2.07
C LEU A 82 2.29 13.70 -3.14
N LEU A 83 2.63 12.48 -3.53
CA LEU A 83 1.78 11.67 -4.40
C LEU A 83 0.68 11.04 -3.56
N ILE A 84 -0.56 11.32 -3.91
CA ILE A 84 -1.74 10.68 -3.35
C ILE A 84 -2.17 9.57 -4.31
N TYR A 85 -2.36 8.37 -3.78
CA TYR A 85 -2.99 7.25 -4.48
C TYR A 85 -4.37 7.01 -3.86
N SER A 86 -5.42 7.16 -4.68
CA SER A 86 -6.84 7.12 -4.31
C SER A 86 -7.33 5.70 -3.97
N GLU A 87 -6.58 4.98 -3.16
CA GLU A 87 -6.86 3.64 -2.68
C GLU A 87 -6.65 3.54 -1.17
N ASN A 88 -7.38 2.63 -0.53
CA ASN A 88 -7.42 2.54 0.93
C ASN A 88 -6.07 2.17 1.57
N TRP A 89 -5.58 3.02 2.45
CA TRP A 89 -4.43 2.80 3.30
C TRP A 89 -4.69 1.61 4.22
N TYR A 90 -3.67 0.78 4.41
CA TYR A 90 -3.69 -0.30 5.38
C TYR A 90 -2.24 -0.61 5.80
N PRO A 91 -1.96 -0.95 7.08
CA PRO A 91 -0.58 -1.07 7.60
C PRO A 91 0.33 -2.07 6.87
N ALA A 92 -0.26 -3.09 6.24
CA ALA A 92 0.47 -4.09 5.49
C ALA A 92 0.95 -3.60 4.11
N TRP A 93 0.42 -2.48 3.59
CA TRP A 93 0.98 -1.87 2.39
C TRP A 93 2.33 -1.22 2.71
N LYS A 94 3.28 -1.37 1.78
CA LYS A 94 4.58 -0.71 1.80
C LYS A 94 4.75 0.07 0.49
N ALA A 95 5.41 1.23 0.59
CA ALA A 95 5.72 2.08 -0.56
C ALA A 95 7.22 2.01 -0.88
N TYR A 96 7.54 2.09 -2.17
CA TYR A 96 8.91 2.09 -2.68
C TYR A 96 9.06 3.14 -3.77
N ILE A 97 10.22 3.80 -3.80
CA ILE A 97 10.63 4.71 -4.86
C ILE A 97 11.95 4.20 -5.42
N ASP A 98 11.98 3.88 -6.72
CA ASP A 98 13.12 3.31 -7.42
C ASP A 98 13.69 2.07 -6.70
N GLY A 99 12.80 1.26 -6.16
CA GLY A 99 13.14 0.05 -5.40
C GLY A 99 13.51 0.27 -3.93
N ASN A 100 13.73 1.52 -3.50
CA ASN A 100 14.04 1.85 -2.11
C ASN A 100 12.76 2.01 -1.29
N LYS A 101 12.70 1.37 -0.11
CA LYS A 101 11.54 1.47 0.78
C LYS A 101 11.43 2.88 1.35
N VAL A 102 10.24 3.46 1.25
CA VAL A 102 9.93 4.79 1.78
C VAL A 102 8.74 4.73 2.74
N GLU A 103 8.54 5.82 3.47
CA GLU A 103 7.41 5.94 4.40
C GLU A 103 6.08 5.98 3.61
N LEU A 104 5.18 5.06 3.94
CA LEU A 104 3.80 5.09 3.45
C LEU A 104 2.95 5.89 4.44
N LEU A 105 2.39 6.99 3.97
CA LEU A 105 1.55 7.89 4.76
C LEU A 105 0.08 7.61 4.52
N ARG A 106 -0.75 7.95 5.52
CA ARG A 106 -2.20 7.98 5.43
C ARG A 106 -2.65 9.42 5.22
N ALA A 107 -3.31 9.67 4.11
CA ALA A 107 -3.88 10.97 3.74
C ALA A 107 -5.40 10.87 3.64
N TYR A 108 -6.10 11.97 3.94
CA TYR A 108 -7.56 12.05 3.86
C TYR A 108 -8.26 10.89 4.58
N ASN A 109 -7.73 10.50 5.75
CA ASN A 109 -8.17 9.39 6.60
C ASN A 109 -8.01 7.98 6.04
N THR A 110 -8.05 7.81 4.72
CA THR A 110 -8.09 6.50 4.10
C THR A 110 -7.21 6.38 2.86
N LEU A 111 -6.70 7.43 2.26
CA LEU A 111 -5.88 7.32 1.05
C LEU A 111 -4.40 7.10 1.37
N ARG A 112 -3.69 6.46 0.44
CA ARG A 112 -2.24 6.25 0.53
C ARG A 112 -1.51 7.47 0.01
N ALA A 113 -0.45 7.87 0.70
CA ALA A 113 0.39 8.98 0.27
C ALA A 113 1.88 8.65 0.41
N VAL A 114 2.70 9.24 -0.45
CA VAL A 114 4.15 9.10 -0.41
C VAL A 114 4.81 10.38 -0.91
N PHE A 115 5.88 10.81 -0.24
CA PHE A 115 6.70 11.91 -0.75
C PHE A 115 7.53 11.43 -1.93
N VAL A 116 7.42 12.12 -3.06
CA VAL A 116 8.16 11.84 -4.29
C VAL A 116 9.08 13.03 -4.59
N PRO A 117 10.40 12.82 -4.71
CA PRO A 117 11.33 13.86 -5.13
C PRO A 117 11.04 14.37 -6.55
N ALA A 118 11.57 15.54 -6.88
CA ALA A 118 11.60 16.03 -8.25
C ALA A 118 12.41 15.08 -9.16
N GLY A 119 11.89 14.82 -10.35
CA GLY A 119 12.49 13.95 -11.36
C GLY A 119 11.52 12.90 -11.89
N LYS A 120 12.10 11.88 -12.53
CA LYS A 120 11.39 10.67 -12.99
C LYS A 120 11.65 9.55 -12.01
N HIS A 121 10.58 8.95 -11.50
CA HIS A 121 10.65 7.91 -10.49
C HIS A 121 9.68 6.78 -10.78
N LYS A 122 10.06 5.58 -10.37
CA LYS A 122 9.15 4.43 -10.29
C LYS A 122 8.62 4.33 -8.86
N VAL A 123 7.32 4.51 -8.69
CA VAL A 123 6.62 4.36 -7.41
C VAL A 123 5.90 3.02 -7.38
N GLU A 124 6.14 2.23 -6.34
CA GLU A 124 5.47 0.95 -6.15
C GLU A 124 4.78 0.90 -4.79
N PHE A 125 3.55 0.39 -4.79
CA PHE A 125 2.86 -0.02 -3.57
C PHE A 125 2.76 -1.55 -3.58
N ARG A 126 3.20 -2.20 -2.50
CA ARG A 126 3.22 -3.66 -2.37
C ARG A 126 2.52 -4.07 -1.08
N TYR A 127 1.61 -5.04 -1.17
CA TYR A 127 0.97 -5.61 0.00
C TYR A 127 1.89 -6.68 0.62
N GLU A 128 2.46 -6.35 1.77
CA GLU A 128 3.43 -7.19 2.49
C GLU A 128 2.92 -7.40 3.92
N SER A 129 2.11 -8.45 4.10
CA SER A 129 1.54 -8.84 5.39
C SER A 129 2.40 -9.89 6.08
N ASP A 130 3.01 -9.51 7.20
CA ASP A 130 3.77 -10.42 8.06
C ASP A 130 2.88 -11.53 8.65
N THR A 131 1.62 -11.21 8.96
CA THR A 131 0.64 -12.17 9.48
C THR A 131 0.25 -13.21 8.43
N LEU A 132 0.09 -12.83 7.16
CA LEU A 132 -0.15 -13.77 6.07
C LEU A 132 1.05 -14.71 5.89
N ARG A 133 2.27 -14.17 5.94
CA ARG A 133 3.50 -14.98 5.86
C ARG A 133 3.56 -16.01 6.99
N LEU A 134 3.26 -15.60 8.22
CA LEU A 134 3.22 -16.50 9.38
C LEU A 134 2.13 -17.58 9.24
N GLY A 135 0.93 -17.20 8.79
CA GLY A 135 -0.17 -18.14 8.56
C GLY A 135 0.18 -19.23 7.54
N ILE A 136 0.86 -18.87 6.44
CA ILE A 136 1.34 -19.82 5.44
C ILE A 136 2.36 -20.80 6.05
N ILE A 137 3.29 -20.31 6.88
CA ILE A 137 4.28 -21.17 7.56
C ILE A 137 3.58 -22.16 8.48
N LEU A 138 2.65 -21.70 9.31
CA LEU A 138 1.90 -22.57 10.23
C LEU A 138 1.05 -23.59 9.48
N PHE A 139 0.43 -23.20 8.37
CA PHE A 139 -0.30 -24.11 7.49
C PHE A 139 0.59 -25.24 7.00
N TRP A 140 1.79 -24.93 6.47
CA TRP A 140 2.71 -25.96 5.97
C TRP A 140 3.23 -26.88 7.07
N ILE A 141 3.47 -26.37 8.28
CA ILE A 141 3.84 -27.19 9.44
C ILE A 141 2.72 -28.18 9.78
N GLY A 142 1.48 -27.68 9.90
CA GLY A 142 0.33 -28.53 10.21
C GLY A 142 0.06 -29.57 9.11
N PHE A 143 0.15 -29.15 7.84
CA PHE A 143 0.00 -30.03 6.69
C PHE A 143 1.07 -31.13 6.67
N GLY A 144 2.34 -30.77 6.92
CA GLY A 144 3.43 -31.73 7.01
C GLY A 144 3.23 -32.74 8.15
N ALA A 145 2.80 -32.28 9.33
CA ALA A 145 2.51 -33.16 10.46
C ALA A 145 1.38 -34.16 10.14
N LEU A 146 0.33 -33.72 9.44
CA LEU A 146 -0.77 -34.59 8.99
C LEU A 146 -0.26 -35.68 8.04
N ILE A 147 0.58 -35.34 7.06
CA ILE A 147 1.16 -36.32 6.13
C ILE A 147 2.02 -37.35 6.86
N ILE A 148 2.82 -36.92 7.84
CA ILE A 148 3.64 -37.82 8.66
C ILE A 148 2.75 -38.78 9.47
N ALA A 149 1.68 -38.29 10.09
CA ALA A 149 0.75 -39.13 10.86
C ALA A 149 0.06 -40.18 9.98
N LEU A 150 -0.44 -39.78 8.81
CA LEU A 150 -1.05 -40.71 7.85
C LEU A 150 -0.03 -41.73 7.31
N GLY A 151 1.20 -41.30 7.03
CA GLY A 151 2.29 -42.18 6.62
C GLY A 151 2.65 -43.20 7.69
N TYR A 152 2.66 -42.79 8.96
CA TYR A 152 2.92 -43.66 10.11
C TYR A 152 1.84 -44.75 10.26
N GLU A 153 0.56 -44.37 10.21
CA GLU A 153 -0.57 -45.30 10.27
C GLU A 153 -0.55 -46.31 9.11
N PHE A 154 -0.25 -45.84 7.90
CA PHE A 154 -0.17 -46.73 6.75
C PHE A 154 1.01 -47.71 6.85
N TRP A 155 2.16 -47.24 7.33
CA TRP A 155 3.34 -48.07 7.54
C TRP A 155 3.13 -49.12 8.65
N SER A 156 2.55 -48.72 9.78
CA SER A 156 2.25 -49.62 10.90
C SER A 156 1.23 -50.70 10.51
N ALA A 157 0.20 -50.35 9.73
CA ALA A 157 -0.76 -51.30 9.18
C ALA A 157 -0.10 -52.33 8.26
N LYS A 158 0.82 -51.89 7.39
CA LYS A 158 1.60 -52.79 6.51
C LYS A 158 2.47 -53.77 7.29
N LEU A 159 3.11 -53.31 8.38
CA LEU A 159 3.94 -54.17 9.24
C LEU A 159 3.10 -55.25 9.95
N LYS A 160 1.89 -54.89 10.40
CA LYS A 160 0.99 -55.83 11.08
C LYS A 160 0.56 -56.98 10.15
N VAL A 161 0.15 -56.66 8.91
CA VAL A 161 -0.21 -57.64 7.88
C VAL A 161 0.95 -58.57 7.49
N ARG A 162 2.20 -58.07 7.52
CA ARG A 162 3.39 -58.87 7.23
C ARG A 162 3.78 -59.82 8.37
N ARG A 163 3.40 -59.52 9.61
CA ARG A 163 3.71 -60.34 10.79
C ARG A 163 2.74 -61.52 10.97
N ASP A 164 1.51 -61.36 10.49
CA ASP A 164 0.43 -62.35 10.64
C ASP A 164 0.34 -63.35 9.45
N ARG A 165 1.33 -63.34 8.52
CA ARG A 165 1.51 -64.35 7.45
C ARG A 165 2.79 -65.13 7.69
#